data_AF-T0LC80-F1
#
_entry.id   AF-T0LC80-F1
#
_cell.length_a   1.000
_cell.length_b   1.000
_cell.length_c   1.000
_cell.angle_alpha   90.00
_cell.angle_beta   90.00
_cell.angle_gamma   90.00
#
_symmetry.space_group_name_H-M   'P 1'
#
loop_
_entity.id
_entity.type
_entity.pdbx_description
1 polymer ?
#
loop_
_entity_poly.entity_id
_entity_poly.type
_entity_poly.pdbx_seq_one_letter_code
_entity_poly.pdbx_strand_id
1 'polypeptide(L)'
;MSRKIKSFTSRLEASSYHAPGGGAAYQPLRESLIKKILEQGYDDETMIEHGVVWADDQDPFGHIMNAGFSHFASSCNFRVFESFEAQLGDKISDFINAKGIGVMVKQFTVDIKRPVSYPDSIVCAVRLGEVRPDRYFITTTMWSLRQQAPVAESEGWIVFFDYGKGKVANLVEAGGVHKDLYEALSVKCAKMNETAAAWKKAQPQKKQHKL
;
A
#
# COMPACT_ATOMS: atom_id res chain seq x y z
N MET A 1 -15.06 -14.73 -15.23
CA MET A 1 -16.34 -14.25 -14.68
C MET A 1 -16.18 -12.79 -14.29
N SER A 2 -16.83 -11.87 -15.03
CA SER A 2 -16.87 -10.46 -14.66
C SER A 2 -17.65 -10.33 -13.34
N ARG A 3 -16.99 -9.90 -12.25
CA ARG A 3 -17.71 -9.57 -11.01
C ARG A 3 -18.60 -8.38 -11.35
N LYS A 4 -19.92 -8.50 -11.12
CA LYS A 4 -20.85 -7.38 -11.27
C LYS A 4 -20.36 -6.23 -10.38
N ILE A 5 -19.95 -5.13 -11.00
CA ILE A 5 -19.62 -3.88 -10.30
C ILE A 5 -20.88 -3.43 -9.56
N LYS A 6 -20.74 -2.96 -8.31
CA LYS A 6 -21.89 -2.45 -7.56
C LYS A 6 -22.56 -1.31 -8.34
N SER A 7 -23.87 -1.45 -8.56
CA SER A 7 -24.72 -0.38 -9.09
C SER A 7 -25.22 0.49 -7.93
N PHE A 8 -25.08 1.81 -8.08
CA PHE A 8 -25.66 2.79 -7.16
C PHE A 8 -27.00 3.28 -7.71
N THR A 9 -27.88 3.71 -6.81
CA THR A 9 -29.24 4.19 -7.10
C THR A 9 -29.26 5.63 -7.62
N SER A 10 -28.23 6.43 -7.33
CA SER A 10 -28.10 7.80 -7.81
C SER A 10 -26.64 8.22 -7.98
N ARG A 11 -26.40 9.35 -8.66
CA ARG A 11 -25.06 9.95 -8.79
C ARG A 11 -24.50 10.39 -7.43
N LEU A 12 -25.34 10.95 -6.57
CA LEU A 12 -24.96 11.39 -5.23
C LEU A 12 -24.58 10.21 -4.32
N GLU A 13 -25.33 9.11 -4.38
CA GLU A 13 -24.96 7.87 -3.67
C GLU A 13 -23.64 7.31 -4.20
N ALA A 14 -23.45 7.32 -5.52
CA ALA A 14 -22.23 6.82 -6.13
C ALA A 14 -20.97 7.56 -5.67
N SER A 15 -21.07 8.86 -5.39
CA SER A 15 -19.99 9.69 -4.85
C SER A 15 -19.99 9.79 -3.31
N SER A 16 -20.79 8.99 -2.60
CA SER A 16 -20.98 9.13 -1.14
C SER A 16 -19.74 8.83 -0.30
N TYR A 17 -18.70 8.20 -0.86
CA TYR A 17 -17.41 8.02 -0.18
C TYR A 17 -16.72 9.34 0.18
N HIS A 18 -17.06 10.44 -0.51
CA HIS A 18 -16.61 11.79 -0.18
C HIS A 18 -17.31 12.39 1.05
N ALA A 19 -18.42 11.82 1.50
CA ALA A 19 -19.10 12.32 2.69
C ALA A 19 -18.21 12.12 3.94
N PRO A 20 -18.26 12.99 4.96
CA PRO A 20 -17.41 12.86 6.16
C PRO A 20 -17.49 11.50 6.88
N GLY A 21 -18.61 10.77 6.73
CA GLY A 21 -18.78 9.41 7.25
C GLY A 21 -18.39 8.28 6.27
N GLY A 22 -17.75 8.59 5.15
CA GLY A 22 -17.29 7.64 4.14
C GLY A 22 -18.39 6.92 3.34
N GLY A 23 -19.65 7.35 3.49
CA GLY A 23 -20.83 6.89 2.74
C GLY A 23 -21.32 5.48 3.10
N ALA A 24 -22.57 5.36 3.55
CA ALA A 24 -23.18 4.07 3.91
C ALA A 24 -23.16 3.04 2.75
N ALA A 25 -23.23 3.51 1.50
CA ALA A 25 -23.16 2.64 0.33
C ALA A 25 -21.76 2.01 0.13
N TYR A 26 -20.69 2.63 0.64
CA TYR A 26 -19.32 2.13 0.54
C TYR A 26 -18.89 1.32 1.75
N GLN A 27 -19.53 1.48 2.91
CA GLN A 27 -19.22 0.70 4.12
C GLN A 27 -19.15 -0.82 3.89
N PRO A 28 -20.16 -1.51 3.32
CA PRO A 28 -20.07 -2.96 3.11
C PRO A 28 -19.02 -3.36 2.07
N LEU A 29 -18.70 -2.47 1.12
CA LEU A 29 -17.62 -2.69 0.16
C LEU A 29 -16.26 -2.65 0.85
N ARG A 30 -16.09 -1.68 1.76
CA ARG A 30 -14.87 -1.48 2.56
C ARG A 30 -14.63 -2.66 3.49
N GLU A 31 -15.63 -3.06 4.26
CA GLU A 31 -15.56 -4.22 5.16
C GLU A 31 -15.23 -5.51 4.40
N SER A 32 -15.89 -5.76 3.27
CA SER A 32 -15.63 -6.93 2.43
C SER A 32 -14.21 -6.93 1.85
N LEU A 33 -13.69 -5.76 1.47
CA LEU A 33 -12.38 -5.65 0.87
C LEU A 33 -11.27 -5.77 1.92
N ILE A 34 -11.37 -5.03 3.03
CA ILE A 34 -10.40 -5.08 4.14
C ILE A 34 -10.25 -6.51 4.63
N LYS A 35 -11.35 -7.24 4.85
CA LYS A 35 -11.29 -8.66 5.23
C LYS A 35 -10.42 -9.48 4.27
N LYS A 36 -10.62 -9.33 2.94
CA LYS A 36 -9.83 -10.05 1.94
C LYS A 36 -8.37 -9.61 1.92
N ILE A 37 -8.09 -8.34 2.17
CA ILE A 37 -6.72 -7.80 2.22
C ILE A 37 -5.98 -8.40 3.41
N LEU A 38 -6.60 -8.47 4.59
CA LEU A 38 -6.02 -9.07 5.79
C LEU A 38 -5.78 -10.58 5.64
N GLU A 39 -6.72 -11.30 5.03
CA GLU A 39 -6.55 -12.71 4.69
C GLU A 39 -5.32 -12.96 3.79
N GLN A 40 -4.86 -11.97 3.03
CA GLN A 40 -3.69 -12.04 2.15
C GLN A 40 -2.36 -11.69 2.84
N GLY A 41 -2.38 -11.35 4.13
CA GLY A 41 -1.19 -11.01 4.90
C GLY A 41 -0.70 -9.56 4.72
N TYR A 42 -1.59 -8.66 4.30
CA TYR A 42 -1.32 -7.22 4.33
C TYR A 42 -1.60 -6.65 5.73
N ASP A 43 -0.93 -5.54 6.04
CA ASP A 43 -0.99 -4.86 7.33
C ASP A 43 -2.15 -3.85 7.37
N ASP A 44 -3.03 -3.93 8.37
CA ASP A 44 -4.13 -2.97 8.60
C ASP A 44 -3.61 -1.62 9.07
N GLU A 45 -2.62 -1.63 9.97
CA GLU A 45 -2.10 -0.42 10.61
C GLU A 45 -1.65 0.63 9.60
N THR A 46 -1.17 0.22 8.43
CA THR A 46 -0.62 1.11 7.40
C THR A 46 -1.50 1.31 6.16
N MET A 47 -2.73 0.75 6.15
CA MET A 47 -3.65 0.88 5.00
C MET A 47 -4.17 2.29 4.81
N ILE A 48 -4.26 2.77 3.58
CA ILE A 48 -4.97 4.02 3.27
C ILE A 48 -6.20 3.76 2.43
N GLU A 49 -7.14 4.69 2.50
CA GLU A 49 -8.21 4.81 1.52
C GLU A 49 -8.12 6.18 0.85
N HIS A 50 -8.03 6.19 -0.47
CA HIS A 50 -8.04 7.40 -1.29
C HIS A 50 -9.33 7.43 -2.09
N GLY A 51 -10.23 8.37 -1.77
CA GLY A 51 -11.41 8.61 -2.58
C GLY A 51 -11.02 9.23 -3.91
N VAL A 52 -11.42 8.62 -5.03
CA VAL A 52 -11.10 9.15 -6.36
C VAL A 52 -11.76 10.52 -6.53
N VAL A 53 -10.97 11.55 -6.72
CA VAL A 53 -11.42 12.93 -6.98
C VAL A 53 -11.55 13.11 -8.48
N TRP A 54 -12.76 13.39 -8.96
CA TRP A 54 -13.02 13.50 -10.41
C TRP A 54 -12.10 14.52 -11.11
N ALA A 55 -11.86 15.67 -10.46
CA ALA A 55 -11.09 16.76 -11.04
C ALA A 55 -9.57 16.53 -10.98
N ASP A 56 -9.09 15.84 -9.95
CA ASP A 56 -7.65 15.74 -9.66
C ASP A 56 -7.05 14.42 -10.10
N ASP A 57 -7.82 13.31 -10.10
CA ASP A 57 -7.28 11.99 -10.36
C ASP A 57 -7.52 11.52 -11.80
N GLN A 58 -8.53 12.04 -12.50
CA GLN A 58 -9.02 11.48 -13.76
C GLN A 58 -8.57 12.29 -14.98
N ASP A 59 -8.16 11.60 -16.04
CA ASP A 59 -7.75 12.21 -17.31
C ASP A 59 -8.90 12.28 -18.34
N PRO A 60 -8.69 12.90 -19.51
CA PRO A 60 -9.71 12.97 -20.57
C PRO A 60 -10.13 11.61 -21.17
N PHE A 61 -9.40 10.53 -20.92
CA PHE A 61 -9.80 9.18 -21.32
C PHE A 61 -10.79 8.54 -20.33
N GLY A 62 -11.11 9.24 -19.24
CA GLY A 62 -12.16 8.86 -18.31
C GLY A 62 -11.73 7.79 -17.32
N HIS A 63 -10.43 7.68 -17.03
CA HIS A 63 -9.89 6.84 -15.96
C HIS A 63 -8.83 7.60 -15.15
N ILE A 64 -8.47 7.05 -14.00
CA ILE A 64 -7.38 7.58 -13.17
C ILE A 64 -6.11 7.69 -14.03
N MET A 65 -5.44 8.84 -13.95
CA MET A 65 -4.15 9.08 -14.57
C MET A 65 -3.15 8.02 -14.15
N ASN A 66 -2.30 7.56 -15.07
CA ASN A 66 -1.26 6.57 -14.75
C ASN A 66 -0.37 7.00 -13.55
N ALA A 67 -0.03 8.30 -13.48
CA ALA A 67 0.74 8.87 -12.38
C ALA A 67 0.01 8.86 -11.02
N GLY A 68 -1.33 8.82 -11.02
CA GLY A 68 -2.15 8.77 -9.80
C GLY A 68 -1.86 7.53 -8.96
N PHE A 69 -1.64 6.37 -9.59
CA PHE A 69 -1.30 5.14 -8.85
C PHE A 69 0.02 5.26 -8.07
N SER A 70 1.03 5.94 -8.63
CA SER A 70 2.28 6.21 -7.91
C SER A 70 2.07 7.16 -6.73
N HIS A 71 1.15 8.12 -6.85
CA HIS A 71 0.78 9.00 -5.76
C HIS A 71 0.11 8.22 -4.62
N PHE A 72 -0.86 7.36 -4.93
CA PHE A 72 -1.52 6.51 -3.93
C PHE A 72 -0.53 5.57 -3.23
N ALA A 73 0.40 4.96 -3.98
CA ALA A 73 1.46 4.13 -3.40
C ALA A 73 2.33 4.93 -2.43
N SER A 74 2.70 6.16 -2.80
CA SER A 74 3.55 7.03 -1.99
C SER A 74 2.87 7.42 -0.68
N SER A 75 1.57 7.75 -0.72
CA SER A 75 0.79 8.02 0.51
C SER A 75 0.73 6.80 1.43
N CYS A 76 0.61 5.59 0.88
CA CYS A 76 0.65 4.36 1.67
C CYS A 76 2.03 4.11 2.29
N ASN A 77 3.10 4.38 1.53
CA ASN A 77 4.48 4.25 2.01
C ASN A 77 4.77 5.17 3.21
N PHE A 78 4.24 6.40 3.20
CA PHE A 78 4.43 7.31 4.33
C PHE A 78 3.83 6.76 5.63
N ARG A 79 2.65 6.12 5.58
CA ARG A 79 2.11 5.43 6.76
C ARG A 79 3.00 4.29 7.26
N VAL A 80 3.67 3.58 6.34
CA VAL A 80 4.68 2.58 6.72
C VAL A 80 5.86 3.26 7.42
N PHE A 81 6.35 4.38 6.91
CA PHE A 81 7.47 5.10 7.54
C PHE A 81 7.09 5.63 8.92
N GLU A 82 5.88 6.18 9.07
CA GLU A 82 5.33 6.62 10.36
C GLU A 82 5.20 5.46 11.34
N SER A 83 4.84 4.26 10.88
CA SER A 83 4.74 3.07 11.76
C SER A 83 6.06 2.69 12.44
N PHE A 84 7.20 3.18 11.94
CA PHE A 84 8.50 2.95 12.56
C PHE A 84 8.66 3.68 13.90
N GLU A 85 7.75 4.59 14.24
CA GLU A 85 7.69 5.27 15.54
C GLU A 85 7.74 4.28 16.71
N ALA A 86 7.11 3.10 16.56
CA ALA A 86 7.11 2.06 17.58
C ALA A 86 8.53 1.55 17.96
N GLN A 87 9.50 1.66 17.06
CA GLN A 87 10.90 1.27 17.30
C GLN A 87 11.83 2.47 17.43
N LEU A 88 11.60 3.53 16.64
CA LEU A 88 12.45 4.71 16.61
C LEU A 88 12.21 5.67 17.77
N GLY A 89 11.01 5.65 18.39
CA GLY A 89 10.66 6.55 19.47
C GLY A 89 10.85 8.01 19.07
N ASP A 90 11.60 8.77 19.87
CA ASP A 90 11.90 10.18 19.64
C ASP A 90 12.64 10.45 18.31
N LYS A 91 13.31 9.44 17.75
CA LYS A 91 14.04 9.54 16.47
C LYS A 91 13.14 9.54 15.24
N ILE A 92 11.84 9.26 15.36
CA ILE A 92 10.93 9.26 14.20
C ILE A 92 10.91 10.61 13.48
N SER A 93 10.91 11.72 14.23
CA SER A 93 10.88 13.06 13.65
C SER A 93 12.13 13.34 12.82
N ASP A 94 13.31 12.97 13.33
CA ASP A 94 14.56 13.09 12.59
C ASP A 94 14.55 12.20 11.34
N PHE A 95 14.07 10.95 11.47
CA PHE A 95 13.97 10.00 10.37
C PHE A 95 13.09 10.51 9.21
N ILE A 96 11.89 11.03 9.51
CA ILE A 96 10.95 11.56 8.52
C ILE A 96 11.47 12.86 7.90
N ASN A 97 12.15 13.71 8.68
CA ASN A 97 12.71 14.97 8.21
C ASN A 97 14.12 14.83 7.60
N ALA A 98 14.53 13.61 7.25
CA ALA A 98 15.83 13.32 6.62
C ALA A 98 17.04 13.85 7.41
N LYS A 99 16.98 13.81 8.74
CA LYS A 99 18.09 14.13 9.64
C LYS A 99 18.71 12.84 10.17
N GLY A 100 19.95 12.56 9.77
CA GLY A 100 20.60 11.28 10.10
C GLY A 100 20.12 10.15 9.18
N ILE A 101 19.73 9.00 9.73
CA ILE A 101 19.23 7.87 8.95
C ILE A 101 17.74 8.06 8.66
N GLY A 102 17.36 8.00 7.38
CA GLY A 102 15.97 7.96 6.93
C GLY A 102 15.78 6.93 5.81
N VAL A 103 14.70 7.05 5.05
CA VAL A 103 14.39 6.18 3.90
C VAL A 103 14.48 6.90 2.58
N MET A 104 14.74 6.14 1.52
CA MET A 104 14.70 6.60 0.15
C MET A 104 14.14 5.49 -0.75
N VAL A 105 13.21 5.83 -1.64
CA VAL A 105 12.74 4.91 -2.68
C VAL A 105 13.82 4.80 -3.76
N LYS A 106 14.48 3.64 -3.87
CA LYS A 106 15.58 3.45 -4.83
C LYS A 106 15.07 3.20 -6.24
N GLN A 107 14.05 2.37 -6.36
CA GLN A 107 13.40 2.00 -7.62
C GLN A 107 12.04 1.41 -7.28
N PHE A 108 11.04 1.67 -8.13
CA PHE A 108 9.77 0.97 -8.10
C PHE A 108 9.22 0.77 -9.52
N THR A 109 8.33 -0.20 -9.68
CA THR A 109 7.49 -0.40 -10.86
C THR A 109 6.03 -0.21 -10.46
N VAL A 110 5.16 0.11 -11.43
CA VAL A 110 3.71 0.10 -11.24
C VAL A 110 3.07 -0.70 -12.35
N ASP A 111 2.45 -1.82 -12.00
CA ASP A 111 1.65 -2.64 -12.89
C ASP A 111 0.18 -2.20 -12.78
N ILE A 112 -0.34 -1.50 -13.79
CA ILE A 112 -1.74 -1.07 -13.87
C ILE A 112 -2.56 -2.19 -14.50
N LYS A 113 -3.35 -2.87 -13.66
CA LYS A 113 -4.07 -4.10 -14.02
C LYS A 113 -5.46 -3.82 -14.59
N ARG A 114 -6.11 -2.72 -14.18
CA ARG A 114 -7.50 -2.38 -14.54
C ARG A 114 -7.70 -0.86 -14.60
N PRO A 115 -8.47 -0.34 -15.58
CA PRO A 115 -8.90 1.04 -15.52
C PRO A 115 -9.86 1.25 -14.34
N VAL A 116 -9.75 2.41 -13.71
CA VAL A 116 -10.67 2.85 -12.65
C VAL A 116 -11.10 4.26 -12.98
N SER A 117 -12.37 4.56 -12.74
CA SER A 117 -12.96 5.85 -13.07
C SER A 117 -13.75 6.37 -11.88
N TYR A 118 -13.86 7.69 -11.77
CA TYR A 118 -14.82 8.28 -10.86
C TYR A 118 -16.26 7.83 -11.22
N PRO A 119 -17.13 7.58 -10.23
CA PRO A 119 -16.86 7.59 -8.80
C PRO A 119 -16.27 6.26 -8.31
N ASP A 120 -15.24 6.26 -7.47
CA ASP A 120 -14.71 5.07 -6.80
C ASP A 120 -13.82 5.49 -5.62
N SER A 121 -13.36 4.54 -4.82
CA SER A 121 -12.37 4.76 -3.77
C SER A 121 -11.37 3.61 -3.76
N ILE A 122 -10.10 3.94 -3.60
CA ILE A 122 -8.96 3.02 -3.70
C ILE A 122 -8.43 2.74 -2.31
N VAL A 123 -8.49 1.49 -1.87
CA VAL A 123 -7.77 1.04 -0.68
C VAL A 123 -6.36 0.62 -1.11
N CYS A 124 -5.33 1.11 -0.40
CA CYS A 124 -3.95 0.69 -0.61
C CYS A 124 -3.42 0.04 0.67
N ALA A 125 -2.62 -1.01 0.51
CA ALA A 125 -1.95 -1.67 1.63
C ALA A 125 -0.59 -2.21 1.19
N VAL A 126 0.33 -2.29 2.16
CA VAL A 126 1.71 -2.76 1.94
C VAL A 126 1.91 -4.14 2.51
N ARG A 127 2.69 -4.94 1.79
CA ARG A 127 3.31 -6.17 2.30
C ARG A 127 4.81 -6.09 2.11
N LEU A 128 5.57 -6.42 3.16
CA LEU A 128 7.01 -6.58 3.08
C LEU A 128 7.34 -7.93 2.42
N GLY A 129 8.23 -7.92 1.43
CA GLY A 129 8.69 -9.13 0.75
C GLY A 129 10.02 -9.65 1.27
N GLU A 130 10.99 -8.74 1.46
CA GLU A 130 12.34 -9.08 1.91
C GLU A 130 12.89 -7.92 2.75
N VAL A 131 13.61 -8.23 3.84
CA VAL A 131 14.30 -7.23 4.67
C VAL A 131 15.78 -7.57 4.73
N ARG A 132 16.63 -6.58 4.48
CA ARG A 132 18.09 -6.64 4.57
C ARG A 132 18.57 -5.53 5.50
N PRO A 133 19.82 -5.59 5.99
CA PRO A 133 20.33 -4.56 6.90
C PRO A 133 20.30 -3.13 6.33
N ASP A 134 20.33 -2.98 5.01
CA ASP A 134 20.43 -1.68 4.31
C ASP A 134 19.16 -1.27 3.54
N ARG A 135 18.17 -2.16 3.42
CA ARG A 135 16.99 -1.96 2.57
C ARG A 135 15.89 -2.98 2.85
N TYR A 136 14.70 -2.72 2.35
CA TYR A 136 13.61 -3.69 2.32
C TYR A 136 12.82 -3.59 1.01
N PHE A 137 12.24 -4.71 0.59
CA PHE A 137 11.40 -4.81 -0.59
C PHE A 137 9.93 -4.73 -0.18
N ILE A 138 9.17 -3.89 -0.87
CA ILE A 138 7.74 -3.71 -0.62
C ILE A 138 6.91 -4.03 -1.85
N THR A 139 5.71 -4.55 -1.60
CA THR A 139 4.62 -4.58 -2.57
C THR A 139 3.45 -3.78 -2.00
N THR A 140 3.09 -2.68 -2.65
CA THR A 140 1.88 -1.92 -2.38
C THR A 140 0.82 -2.32 -3.39
N THR A 141 -0.25 -2.95 -2.93
CA THR A 141 -1.39 -3.25 -3.81
C THR A 141 -2.49 -2.24 -3.61
N MET A 142 -3.15 -1.88 -4.70
CA MET A 142 -4.24 -0.90 -4.75
C MET A 142 -5.49 -1.61 -5.22
N TRP A 143 -6.59 -1.48 -4.50
CA TRP A 143 -7.85 -2.14 -4.77
C TRP A 143 -8.98 -1.14 -4.91
N SER A 144 -9.80 -1.29 -5.94
CA SER A 144 -11.04 -0.53 -6.08
C SER A 144 -12.12 -1.09 -5.15
N LEU A 145 -12.77 -0.21 -4.37
CA LEU A 145 -13.93 -0.57 -3.57
C LEU A 145 -15.10 -1.02 -4.44
N ARG A 146 -15.34 -0.39 -5.59
CA ARG A 146 -16.46 -0.77 -6.47
C ARG A 146 -16.23 -2.08 -7.21
N GLN A 147 -15.02 -2.32 -7.69
CA GLN A 147 -14.66 -3.52 -8.46
C GLN A 147 -14.32 -4.70 -7.54
N GLN A 148 -14.01 -4.44 -6.27
CA GLN A 148 -13.63 -5.46 -5.28
C GLN A 148 -12.46 -6.32 -5.79
N ALA A 149 -11.47 -5.68 -6.41
CA ALA A 149 -10.35 -6.30 -7.10
C ALA A 149 -9.11 -5.40 -7.10
N PRO A 150 -7.89 -5.98 -7.16
CA PRO A 150 -6.68 -5.18 -7.31
C PRO A 150 -6.70 -4.48 -8.67
N VAL A 151 -6.38 -3.20 -8.71
CA VAL A 151 -6.40 -2.36 -9.92
C VAL A 151 -5.00 -1.94 -10.34
N ALA A 152 -4.08 -1.84 -9.39
CA ALA A 152 -2.67 -1.66 -9.63
C ALA A 152 -1.83 -2.31 -8.52
N GLU A 153 -0.58 -2.56 -8.81
CA GLU A 153 0.42 -3.06 -7.85
C GLU A 153 1.73 -2.32 -8.09
N SER A 154 2.29 -1.75 -7.03
CA SER A 154 3.59 -1.10 -7.03
C SER A 154 4.57 -1.95 -6.23
N GLU A 155 5.75 -2.20 -6.76
CA GLU A 155 6.78 -2.96 -6.05
C GLU A 155 8.15 -2.31 -6.21
N GLY A 156 8.99 -2.40 -5.17
CA GLY A 156 10.25 -1.70 -5.18
C GLY A 156 11.09 -1.87 -3.93
N TRP A 157 12.33 -1.38 -4.03
CA TRP A 157 13.28 -1.35 -2.93
C TRP A 157 13.26 0.02 -2.26
N ILE A 158 13.08 0.01 -0.94
CA ILE A 158 13.32 1.15 -0.07
C ILE A 158 14.66 0.94 0.61
N VAL A 159 15.56 1.90 0.52
CA VAL A 159 16.88 1.86 1.18
C VAL A 159 16.89 2.75 2.40
N PHE A 160 17.62 2.33 3.43
CA PHE A 160 17.98 3.22 4.53
C PHE A 160 19.17 4.06 4.10
N PHE A 161 19.05 5.38 4.24
CA PHE A 161 20.05 6.33 3.77
C PHE A 161 20.46 7.26 4.91
N ASP A 162 21.77 7.35 5.16
CA ASP A 162 22.34 8.31 6.09
C ASP A 162 22.55 9.63 5.35
N TYR A 163 21.63 10.57 5.56
CA TYR A 163 21.63 11.90 4.95
C TYR A 163 22.79 12.78 5.44
N GLY A 164 23.32 12.50 6.63
CA GLY A 164 24.52 13.19 7.14
C GLY A 164 25.80 12.72 6.46
N LYS A 165 25.87 11.44 6.08
CA LYS A 165 27.04 10.83 5.42
C LYS A 165 26.91 10.72 3.89
N GLY A 166 25.73 10.95 3.32
CA GLY A 166 25.48 10.85 1.89
C GLY A 166 25.63 9.41 1.35
N LYS A 167 25.32 8.39 2.16
CA LYS A 167 25.46 6.98 1.77
C LYS A 167 24.38 6.10 2.38
N VAL A 168 24.19 4.92 1.79
CA VAL A 168 23.32 3.89 2.34
C VAL A 168 23.77 3.51 3.75
N ALA A 169 22.80 3.34 4.66
CA ALA A 169 23.00 2.99 6.06
C ALA A 169 22.72 1.51 6.28
N ASN A 170 23.59 0.82 7.01
CA ASN A 170 23.32 -0.51 7.55
C ASN A 170 22.75 -0.35 8.96
N LEU A 171 21.47 -0.71 9.15
CA LEU A 171 20.78 -0.55 10.42
C LEU A 171 21.36 -1.43 11.54
N VAL A 172 21.90 -2.60 11.20
CA VAL A 172 22.53 -3.50 12.17
C VAL A 172 23.84 -2.89 12.68
N GLU A 173 24.65 -2.32 11.79
CA GLU A 173 25.88 -1.61 12.14
C GLU A 173 25.61 -0.30 12.90
N ALA A 174 24.54 0.41 12.55
CA ALA A 174 24.15 1.64 13.24
C ALA A 174 23.77 1.40 14.71
N GLY A 175 23.26 0.21 15.03
CA GLY A 175 22.94 -0.19 16.40
C GLY A 175 21.74 0.55 17.00
N GLY A 176 21.49 0.31 18.28
CA GLY A 176 20.38 0.92 19.04
C GLY A 176 19.03 0.77 18.35
N VAL A 177 18.23 1.84 18.36
CA VAL A 177 16.87 1.88 17.76
C VAL A 177 16.83 1.50 16.28
N HIS A 178 17.93 1.68 15.54
CA HIS A 178 18.01 1.28 14.14
C HIS A 178 18.09 -0.24 14.00
N LYS A 179 18.88 -0.90 14.86
CA LYS A 179 18.92 -2.36 14.92
C LYS A 179 17.57 -2.93 15.34
N ASP A 180 16.90 -2.30 16.31
CA ASP A 180 15.57 -2.70 16.77
C ASP A 180 14.53 -2.59 15.63
N LEU A 181 14.60 -1.51 14.83
CA LEU A 181 13.78 -1.36 13.63
C LEU A 181 14.04 -2.48 12.61
N TYR A 182 15.29 -2.82 12.32
CA TYR A 182 15.63 -3.93 11.43
C TYR A 182 15.05 -5.26 11.91
N GLU A 183 15.19 -5.56 13.21
CA GLU A 183 14.67 -6.79 13.81
C GLU A 183 13.14 -6.84 13.73
N ALA A 184 12.46 -5.75 14.06
CA ALA A 184 11.01 -5.64 13.97
C ALA A 184 10.50 -5.81 12.53
N LEU A 185 11.15 -5.17 11.56
CA LEU A 185 10.81 -5.33 10.14
C LEU A 185 11.02 -6.76 9.66
N SER A 186 12.10 -7.42 10.10
CA SER A 186 12.39 -8.80 9.75
C SER A 186 11.30 -9.76 10.26
N VAL A 187 10.86 -9.57 11.52
CA VAL A 187 9.74 -10.33 12.11
C VAL A 187 8.43 -10.06 11.37
N LYS A 188 8.10 -8.79 11.11
CA LYS A 188 6.88 -8.38 10.38
C LYS A 188 6.86 -8.99 8.97
N CYS A 189 7.99 -8.93 8.26
CA CYS A 189 8.14 -9.51 6.93
C CYS A 189 7.95 -11.04 6.93
N ALA A 190 8.54 -11.76 7.89
CA ALA A 190 8.37 -13.21 8.00
C ALA A 190 6.89 -13.59 8.17
N LYS A 191 6.18 -12.93 9.10
CA LYS A 191 4.75 -13.17 9.36
C LYS A 191 3.87 -12.87 8.14
N MET A 192 4.13 -11.76 7.46
CA MET A 192 3.43 -11.38 6.23
C MET A 192 3.61 -12.42 5.11
N ASN A 193 4.85 -12.88 4.91
CA ASN A 193 5.18 -13.88 3.90
C ASN A 193 4.54 -15.24 4.20
N GLU A 194 4.55 -15.67 5.47
CA GLU A 194 3.87 -16.90 5.90
C GLU A 194 2.36 -16.83 5.62
N THR A 195 1.71 -15.75 6.03
CA THR A 195 0.27 -15.54 5.81
C THR A 195 -0.07 -15.52 4.32
N ALA A 196 0.73 -14.81 3.53
CA ALA A 196 0.57 -14.75 2.08
C ALA A 196 0.75 -16.12 1.42
N ALA A 197 1.72 -16.92 1.85
CA ALA A 197 1.96 -18.26 1.33
C ALA A 197 0.80 -19.21 1.68
N ALA A 198 0.30 -19.17 2.92
CA ALA A 198 -0.86 -19.94 3.36
C ALA A 198 -2.11 -19.58 2.54
N TRP A 199 -2.38 -18.29 2.34
CA TRP A 199 -3.48 -17.83 1.51
C TRP A 199 -3.36 -18.29 0.05
N LYS A 200 -2.17 -18.16 -0.56
CA LYS A 200 -1.92 -18.63 -1.94
C LYS A 200 -2.16 -20.14 -2.08
N LYS A 201 -1.79 -20.93 -1.08
CA LYS A 201 -2.01 -22.39 -1.06
C LYS A 201 -3.49 -22.75 -0.91
N ALA A 202 -4.26 -21.97 -0.16
CA ALA A 202 -5.70 -22.16 0.03
C ALA A 202 -6.54 -21.74 -1.19
N GLN A 203 -5.98 -20.90 -2.09
CA GLN A 203 -6.65 -20.50 -3.32
C GLN A 203 -6.67 -21.66 -4.33
N PRO A 204 -7.81 -21.94 -4.99
CA PRO A 204 -7.82 -22.87 -6.11
C PRO A 204 -6.87 -22.36 -7.20
N GLN A 205 -5.97 -23.23 -7.69
CA GLN A 205 -5.06 -22.90 -8.78
C GLN A 205 -5.88 -22.43 -10.00
N LYS A 206 -5.82 -21.14 -10.31
CA LYS A 206 -6.41 -20.63 -11.55
C LYS A 206 -5.59 -21.21 -12.71
N LYS A 207 -6.24 -21.94 -13.61
CA LYS A 207 -5.67 -22.27 -14.91
C LYS A 207 -5.23 -20.95 -15.56
N GLN A 208 -3.95 -20.79 -15.83
CA GLN A 208 -3.45 -19.67 -16.61
C GLN A 208 -4.09 -19.77 -17.99
N HIS A 209 -4.98 -18.85 -18.33
CA HIS A 209 -5.25 -18.57 -19.73
C HIS A 209 -4.04 -17.82 -20.25
N LYS A 210 -3.27 -18.48 -21.13
CA LYS A 210 -2.30 -17.78 -21.96
C LYS A 210 -3.06 -16.71 -22.74
N LEU A 211 -2.61 -15.48 -22.60
CA LEU A 211 -2.97 -14.38 -23.49
C LEU A 211 -2.52 -14.73 -24.92
#